data_AF-A0A832INM9-F1
#
_entry.id   AF-A0A832INM9-F1
#
_cell.length_a   1.000
_cell.length_b   1.000
_cell.length_c   1.000
_cell.angle_alpha   90.00
_cell.angle_beta   90.00
_cell.angle_gamma   90.00
#
_symmetry.space_group_name_H-M   'P 1'
#
loop_
_entity.id
_entity.type
_entity.pdbx_description
1 polymer ?
#
loop_
_entity_poly.entity_id
_entity_poly.type
_entity_poly.pdbx_seq_one_letter_code
_entity_poly.pdbx_strand_id
1 'polypeptide(L)'
;MQINRRDFVKLLGGSLIGFTVGGVGEALLKIPNAVMPILYKGPKTESWKLTTCAKCPGACGLRIRLVDGLPVQAFGNPLSPINFGGVCPMGLTSVESLYNPDRLMSPMKKVNGKFQEISYTEAYGAIVSELRKNIRQGDEHKIAFIAQTESVFMANLIQMFMNGIGSRRLYMDNFVGNSRLPYQNLKMDHPDFIDFEHTDYLLNFGSQITEISESPLFFSRAINSLRERKGKL
;
A
#
# COMPACT_ATOMS: atom_id res chain seq x y z
N MET A 1 -18.93 4.45 -27.35
CA MET A 1 -19.08 3.20 -28.11
C MET A 1 -19.63 2.15 -27.16
N GLN A 2 -20.86 1.65 -27.36
CA GLN A 2 -21.46 0.62 -26.50
C GLN A 2 -20.98 -0.77 -26.95
N ILE A 3 -20.32 -1.51 -26.05
CA ILE A 3 -19.80 -2.86 -26.32
C ILE A 3 -20.84 -3.89 -25.85
N ASN A 4 -21.24 -4.82 -26.72
CA ASN A 4 -22.18 -5.89 -26.37
C ASN A 4 -21.45 -7.05 -25.65
N ARG A 5 -22.17 -7.84 -24.85
CA ARG A 5 -21.68 -9.03 -24.13
C ARG A 5 -20.89 -10.00 -25.02
N ARG A 6 -21.30 -10.18 -26.28
CA ARG A 6 -20.59 -11.04 -27.24
C ARG A 6 -19.24 -10.45 -27.66
N ASP A 7 -19.14 -9.14 -27.77
CA ASP A 7 -17.90 -8.44 -28.10
C ASP A 7 -16.97 -8.40 -26.88
N PHE A 8 -17.52 -8.29 -25.67
CA PHE A 8 -16.77 -8.42 -24.42
C PHE A 8 -16.12 -9.80 -24.25
N VAL A 9 -16.85 -10.88 -24.55
CA VAL A 9 -16.30 -12.25 -24.48
C VAL A 9 -15.23 -12.49 -25.55
N LYS A 10 -15.38 -11.91 -26.75
CA LYS A 10 -14.32 -11.92 -27.77
C LYS A 10 -13.08 -11.13 -27.32
N LEU A 11 -13.28 -10.02 -26.61
CA LEU A 11 -12.20 -9.23 -26.03
C LEU A 11 -11.44 -10.01 -24.94
N LEU A 12 -12.15 -10.76 -24.10
CA LEU A 12 -11.60 -11.66 -23.08
C LEU A 12 -10.89 -12.88 -23.70
N GLY A 13 -11.45 -13.48 -24.75
CA GLY A 13 -10.82 -14.58 -25.47
C GLY A 13 -9.56 -14.17 -26.22
N GLY A 14 -9.54 -12.94 -26.76
CA GLY A 14 -8.35 -12.37 -27.41
C GLY A 14 -7.26 -11.91 -26.43
N SER A 15 -7.60 -11.60 -25.17
CA SER A 15 -6.61 -11.16 -24.17
C SER A 15 -5.74 -12.31 -23.64
N LEU A 16 -6.21 -13.57 -23.70
CA LEU A 16 -5.35 -14.73 -23.43
C LEU A 16 -4.23 -14.90 -24.48
N ILE A 17 -4.46 -14.45 -25.72
CA ILE A 17 -3.46 -14.47 -26.81
C ILE A 17 -2.64 -13.15 -26.81
N GLY A 18 -3.25 -12.03 -26.41
CA GLY A 18 -2.59 -10.72 -26.38
C GLY A 18 -1.55 -10.53 -25.26
N PHE A 19 -1.53 -11.38 -24.24
CA PHE A 19 -0.44 -11.36 -23.23
C PHE A 19 0.86 -12.01 -23.74
N THR A 20 0.79 -12.89 -24.74
CA THR A 20 1.99 -13.51 -25.33
C THR A 20 2.56 -12.68 -26.49
N VAL A 21 1.75 -11.82 -27.11
CA VAL A 21 2.17 -10.91 -28.18
C VAL A 21 1.65 -9.51 -27.84
N GLY A 22 2.53 -8.68 -27.26
CA GLY A 22 2.20 -7.43 -26.57
C GLY A 22 1.60 -6.31 -27.42
N GLY A 23 0.37 -6.47 -27.93
CA GLY A 23 -0.33 -5.47 -28.73
C GLY A 23 -1.68 -4.99 -28.16
N VAL A 24 -2.23 -5.62 -27.11
CA VAL A 24 -3.57 -5.26 -26.59
C VAL A 24 -3.51 -4.52 -25.25
N GLY A 25 -2.37 -4.54 -24.54
CA GLY A 25 -2.19 -3.82 -23.28
C GLY A 25 -2.26 -2.29 -23.41
N GLU A 26 -1.85 -1.75 -24.56
CA GLU A 26 -1.85 -0.29 -24.82
C GLU A 26 -3.25 0.33 -24.79
N ALA A 27 -4.27 -0.38 -25.25
CA ALA A 27 -5.62 0.17 -25.37
C ALA A 27 -6.39 0.22 -24.03
N LEU A 28 -6.03 -0.64 -23.07
CA LEU A 28 -6.74 -0.78 -21.80
C LEU A 28 -6.12 0.03 -20.65
N LEU A 29 -4.80 0.26 -20.67
CA LEU A 29 -4.08 0.80 -19.51
C LEU A 29 -3.84 2.31 -19.53
N LYS A 30 -4.31 3.06 -20.56
CA LYS A 30 -4.05 4.52 -20.72
C LYS A 30 -2.61 4.90 -20.33
N ILE A 31 -1.65 4.11 -20.80
CA ILE A 31 -0.24 4.31 -20.48
C ILE A 31 0.17 5.69 -21.03
N PRO A 32 0.80 6.57 -20.22
CA PRO A 32 1.21 7.89 -20.70
C PRO A 32 2.08 7.78 -21.96
N ASN A 33 1.80 8.57 -22.99
CA ASN A 33 2.50 8.55 -24.28
C ASN A 33 4.03 8.68 -24.16
N ALA A 34 4.52 9.30 -23.08
CA ALA A 34 5.95 9.41 -22.78
C ALA A 34 6.65 8.06 -22.50
N VAL A 35 5.90 7.03 -22.09
CA VAL A 35 6.44 5.71 -21.69
C VAL A 35 6.39 4.70 -22.85
N MET A 36 5.58 4.98 -23.87
CA MET A 36 5.35 4.10 -25.02
C MET A 36 6.61 3.78 -25.84
N PRO A 37 7.51 4.74 -26.14
CA PRO A 37 8.74 4.44 -26.88
C PRO A 37 9.69 3.51 -26.11
N ILE A 38 9.65 3.57 -24.77
CA ILE A 38 10.48 2.75 -23.87
C ILE A 38 9.98 1.30 -23.83
N LEU A 39 8.66 1.09 -23.90
CA LEU A 39 8.06 -0.24 -23.87
C LEU A 39 8.30 -1.06 -25.15
N TYR A 40 8.52 -0.40 -26.30
CA TYR A 40 8.51 -1.01 -27.63
C TYR A 40 9.86 -1.03 -28.39
N LYS A 41 10.90 -0.30 -27.97
CA LYS A 41 12.22 -0.32 -28.64
C LYS A 41 13.36 -0.76 -27.71
N GLY A 42 13.97 -1.91 -28.02
CA GLY A 42 15.32 -2.28 -27.55
C GLY A 42 15.38 -3.41 -26.52
N PRO A 43 16.57 -4.01 -26.28
CA PRO A 43 16.72 -5.19 -25.45
C PRO A 43 16.31 -4.84 -24.02
N LYS A 44 15.22 -5.45 -23.57
CA LYS A 44 14.61 -5.24 -22.25
C LYS A 44 15.57 -5.76 -21.20
N THR A 45 16.37 -4.87 -20.64
CA THR A 45 17.30 -5.23 -19.58
C THR A 45 16.46 -5.57 -18.36
N GLU A 46 16.23 -6.87 -18.18
CA GLU A 46 15.40 -7.34 -17.09
C GLU A 46 16.22 -7.34 -15.81
N SER A 47 15.70 -6.66 -14.79
CA SER A 47 16.29 -6.68 -13.45
C SER A 47 15.20 -6.84 -12.41
N TRP A 48 15.60 -7.20 -11.20
CA TRP A 48 14.68 -7.44 -10.10
C TRP A 48 15.09 -6.63 -8.89
N LYS A 49 14.10 -6.07 -8.18
CA LYS A 49 14.31 -5.36 -6.92
C LYS A 49 13.43 -5.96 -5.84
N LEU A 50 14.02 -6.17 -4.67
CA LEU A 50 13.28 -6.59 -3.49
C LEU A 50 12.72 -5.34 -2.80
N THR A 51 11.48 -5.44 -2.34
CA THR A 51 10.81 -4.39 -1.55
C THR A 51 9.78 -5.03 -0.63
N THR A 52 9.09 -4.22 0.15
CA THR A 52 8.04 -4.64 1.06
C THR A 52 6.71 -4.04 0.63
N CYS A 53 5.66 -4.86 0.59
CA CYS A 53 4.31 -4.39 0.34
C CYS A 53 3.79 -3.57 1.53
N ALA A 54 3.30 -2.36 1.28
CA ALA A 54 2.72 -1.48 2.29
C ALA A 54 1.20 -1.29 2.12
N LYS A 55 0.51 -2.24 1.49
CA LYS A 55 -0.96 -2.16 1.26
C LYS A 55 -1.78 -2.57 2.49
N CYS A 56 -1.19 -3.34 3.40
CA CYS A 56 -1.77 -3.76 4.68
C CYS A 56 -0.63 -3.98 5.70
N PRO A 57 -0.94 -4.17 6.99
CA PRO A 57 0.08 -4.41 8.03
C PRO A 57 0.93 -5.65 7.81
N GLY A 58 0.44 -6.61 7.03
CA GLY A 58 1.12 -7.87 6.73
C GLY A 58 2.51 -7.77 6.09
N ALA A 59 2.93 -6.60 5.61
CA ALA A 59 4.32 -6.32 5.21
C ALA A 59 4.98 -7.41 4.32
N CYS A 60 4.21 -7.98 3.38
CA CYS A 60 4.68 -9.09 2.55
C CYS A 60 5.91 -8.70 1.72
N GLY A 61 6.93 -9.56 1.65
CA GLY A 61 8.09 -9.34 0.81
C GLY A 61 7.72 -9.46 -0.67
N LEU A 62 8.09 -8.47 -1.47
CA LEU A 62 7.86 -8.43 -2.90
C LEU A 62 9.18 -8.49 -3.66
N ARG A 63 9.15 -9.14 -4.83
CA ARG A 63 10.15 -9.00 -5.87
C ARG A 63 9.49 -8.30 -7.06
N ILE A 64 9.99 -7.13 -7.39
CA ILE A 64 9.51 -6.29 -8.48
C ILE A 64 10.35 -6.62 -9.70
N ARG A 65 9.68 -6.94 -10.81
CA ARG A 65 10.28 -7.08 -12.12
C ARG A 65 10.41 -5.70 -12.75
N LEU A 66 11.61 -5.36 -13.20
CA LEU A 66 11.91 -4.12 -13.91
C LEU A 66 12.32 -4.44 -15.33
N VAL A 67 11.80 -3.66 -16.28
CA VAL A 67 12.21 -3.67 -17.68
C VAL A 67 12.78 -2.29 -17.98
N ASP A 68 14.07 -2.22 -18.33
CA ASP A 68 14.76 -0.95 -18.59
C ASP A 68 14.63 0.04 -17.43
N GLY A 69 14.70 -0.49 -16.21
CA GLY A 69 14.56 0.27 -14.96
C GLY A 69 13.12 0.64 -14.59
N LEU A 70 12.13 0.35 -15.44
CA LEU A 70 10.72 0.62 -15.15
C LEU A 70 10.07 -0.58 -14.44
N PRO A 71 9.45 -0.39 -13.25
CA PRO A 71 8.67 -1.43 -12.60
C PRO A 71 7.49 -1.88 -13.47
N VAL A 72 7.45 -3.15 -13.88
CA VAL A 72 6.36 -3.65 -14.74
C VAL A 72 5.44 -4.63 -14.04
N GLN A 73 5.91 -5.32 -13.00
CA GLN A 73 5.11 -6.32 -12.29
C GLN A 73 5.65 -6.59 -10.88
N ALA A 74 4.75 -6.86 -9.93
CA ALA A 74 5.10 -7.33 -8.60
C ALA A 74 4.86 -8.84 -8.49
N PHE A 75 5.74 -9.54 -7.78
CA PHE A 75 5.54 -10.93 -7.38
C PHE A 75 5.87 -11.07 -5.90
N GLY A 76 5.37 -12.12 -5.25
CA GLY A 76 5.84 -12.47 -3.92
C GLY A 76 7.32 -12.89 -3.96
N ASN A 77 8.07 -12.49 -2.92
CA ASN A 77 9.45 -12.89 -2.72
C ASN A 77 9.50 -14.28 -2.07
N PRO A 78 10.02 -15.33 -2.75
CA PRO A 78 10.14 -16.67 -2.18
C PRO A 78 11.03 -16.74 -0.95
N LEU A 79 11.99 -15.81 -0.83
CA LEU A 79 12.92 -15.73 0.31
C LEU A 79 12.34 -14.96 1.50
N SER A 80 11.14 -14.37 1.38
CA SER A 80 10.53 -13.66 2.50
C SER A 80 9.95 -14.66 3.50
N PRO A 81 10.30 -14.56 4.80
CA PRO A 81 9.76 -15.43 5.83
C PRO A 81 8.28 -15.13 6.15
N ILE A 82 7.73 -14.04 5.59
CA ILE A 82 6.36 -13.62 5.86
C ILE A 82 5.38 -14.32 4.91
N ASN A 83 5.66 -14.24 3.60
CA ASN A 83 4.75 -14.68 2.56
C ASN A 83 5.26 -15.86 1.73
N PHE A 84 6.53 -16.27 1.85
CA PHE A 84 7.11 -17.43 1.16
C PHE A 84 6.79 -17.47 -0.35
N GLY A 85 6.80 -16.31 -1.02
CA GLY A 85 6.49 -16.18 -2.44
C GLY A 85 5.01 -15.99 -2.79
N GLY A 86 4.09 -16.17 -1.83
CA GLY A 86 2.68 -15.84 -2.01
C GLY A 86 2.45 -14.32 -2.10
N VAL A 87 1.39 -13.88 -2.78
CA VAL A 87 1.03 -12.46 -2.84
C VAL A 87 -0.48 -12.34 -3.04
N CYS A 88 -1.13 -11.42 -2.34
CA CYS A 88 -2.56 -11.15 -2.52
C CYS A 88 -2.79 -10.28 -3.77
N PRO A 89 -4.04 -10.18 -4.28
CA PRO A 89 -4.34 -9.35 -5.46
C PRO A 89 -3.88 -7.90 -5.33
N MET A 90 -4.00 -7.28 -4.14
CA MET A 90 -3.54 -5.91 -3.88
C MET A 90 -2.02 -5.75 -3.99
N GLY A 91 -1.26 -6.77 -3.59
CA GLY A 91 0.19 -6.78 -3.72
C GLY A 91 0.61 -7.02 -5.17
N LEU A 92 -0.11 -7.87 -5.90
CA LEU A 92 0.15 -8.18 -7.31
C LEU A 92 -0.02 -6.94 -8.21
N THR A 93 -1.06 -6.14 -7.95
CA THR A 93 -1.37 -4.91 -8.72
C THR A 93 -0.70 -3.65 -8.15
N SER A 94 0.22 -3.79 -7.18
CA SER A 94 0.82 -2.63 -6.51
C SER A 94 1.58 -1.70 -7.46
N VAL A 95 2.14 -2.25 -8.54
CA VAL A 95 2.89 -1.51 -9.57
C VAL A 95 1.98 -0.58 -10.36
N GLU A 96 0.71 -0.94 -10.60
CA GLU A 96 -0.24 -0.12 -11.37
C GLU A 96 -0.50 1.23 -10.71
N SER A 97 -0.43 1.29 -9.37
CA SER A 97 -0.59 2.54 -8.61
C SER A 97 0.47 3.59 -8.99
N LEU A 98 1.66 3.18 -9.47
CA LEU A 98 2.72 4.09 -9.90
C LEU A 98 2.39 4.83 -11.20
N TYR A 99 1.51 4.23 -12.02
CA TYR A 99 1.13 4.70 -13.35
C TYR A 99 -0.30 5.24 -13.41
N ASN A 100 -0.97 5.39 -12.26
CA ASN A 100 -2.31 5.97 -12.21
C ASN A 100 -2.28 7.40 -12.80
N PRO A 101 -3.14 7.73 -13.80
CA PRO A 101 -3.17 9.05 -14.40
C PRO A 101 -3.53 10.18 -13.42
N ASP A 102 -4.23 9.87 -12.33
CA ASP A 102 -4.61 10.84 -11.28
C ASP A 102 -3.55 10.96 -10.18
N ARG A 103 -2.39 10.31 -10.34
CA ARG A 103 -1.30 10.38 -9.37
C ARG A 103 -0.76 11.82 -9.28
N LEU A 104 -0.68 12.34 -8.06
CA LEU A 104 -0.06 13.63 -7.80
C LEU A 104 1.44 13.57 -8.13
N MET A 105 1.88 14.35 -9.11
CA MET A 105 3.27 14.43 -9.56
C MET A 105 4.02 15.63 -8.96
N SER A 106 3.29 16.63 -8.47
CA SER A 106 3.81 17.89 -7.92
C SER A 106 3.04 18.29 -6.66
N PRO A 107 3.64 19.08 -5.75
CA PRO A 107 2.92 19.72 -4.66
C PRO A 107 1.80 20.63 -5.17
N MET A 108 0.69 20.67 -4.45
CA MET A 108 -0.50 21.45 -4.82
C MET A 108 -0.86 22.45 -3.72
N LYS A 109 -1.36 23.63 -4.11
CA LYS A 109 -1.87 24.66 -3.20
C LYS A 109 -3.28 25.06 -3.57
N LYS A 110 -4.15 25.19 -2.57
CA LYS A 110 -5.53 25.65 -2.79
C LYS A 110 -5.58 27.17 -2.79
N VAL A 111 -5.95 27.77 -3.93
CA VAL A 111 -6.11 29.21 -4.13
C VAL A 111 -7.50 29.46 -4.67
N ASN A 112 -8.30 30.28 -3.99
CA ASN A 112 -9.68 30.61 -4.37
C ASN A 112 -10.55 29.35 -4.65
N GLY A 113 -10.41 28.33 -3.80
CA GLY A 113 -11.17 27.09 -3.92
C GLY A 113 -10.61 26.06 -4.90
N LYS A 114 -9.62 26.40 -5.74
CA LYS A 114 -9.03 25.50 -6.74
C LYS A 114 -7.59 25.12 -6.38
N PHE A 115 -7.19 23.88 -6.67
CA PHE A 115 -5.81 23.44 -6.52
C PHE A 115 -4.96 23.86 -7.72
N GLN A 116 -3.77 24.38 -7.44
CA GLN A 116 -2.78 24.78 -8.43
C GLN A 116 -1.44 24.13 -8.09
N GLU A 117 -0.71 23.68 -9.10
CA GLU A 117 0.64 23.15 -8.93
C GLU A 117 1.58 24.25 -8.44
N ILE A 118 2.44 23.90 -7.48
CA ILE A 118 3.49 24.78 -6.96
C ILE A 118 4.82 24.03 -6.89
N SER A 119 5.92 24.78 -6.83
CA SER A 119 7.25 24.19 -6.64
C SER A 119 7.40 23.58 -5.24
N TYR A 120 8.30 22.61 -5.10
CA TYR A 120 8.68 22.09 -3.78
C TYR A 120 9.20 23.19 -2.85
N THR A 121 10.01 24.12 -3.37
CA THR A 121 10.54 25.26 -2.58
C THR A 121 9.42 26.12 -2.02
N GLU A 122 8.39 26.43 -2.83
CA GLU A 122 7.22 27.17 -2.35
C GLU A 122 6.43 26.37 -1.30
N ALA A 123 6.19 25.08 -1.54
CA ALA A 123 5.44 24.23 -0.63
C ALA A 123 6.12 24.14 0.74
N TYR A 124 7.42 23.82 0.75
CA TYR A 124 8.22 23.79 1.98
C TYR A 124 8.26 25.16 2.66
N GLY A 125 8.48 26.24 1.90
CA GLY A 125 8.51 27.59 2.44
C GLY A 125 7.20 27.99 3.13
N ALA A 126 6.06 27.66 2.51
CA ALA A 126 4.75 27.94 3.08
C ALA A 126 4.50 27.17 4.38
N ILE A 127 4.80 25.86 4.41
CA ILE A 127 4.65 25.02 5.61
C ILE A 127 5.54 25.53 6.74
N VAL A 128 6.83 25.74 6.47
CA VAL A 128 7.81 26.19 7.47
C VAL A 128 7.46 27.57 8.01
N SER A 129 7.01 28.49 7.15
CA SER A 129 6.60 29.83 7.57
C SER A 129 5.45 29.78 8.57
N GLU A 130 4.40 29.00 8.28
CA GLU A 130 3.23 28.89 9.17
C GLU A 130 3.57 28.17 10.47
N LEU A 131 4.37 27.09 10.41
CA LEU A 131 4.85 26.40 11.62
C LEU A 131 5.65 27.35 12.52
N ARG A 132 6.63 28.08 11.96
CA ARG A 132 7.45 29.03 12.72
C ARG A 132 6.64 30.19 13.29
N LYS A 133 5.62 30.65 12.58
CA LYS A 133 4.71 31.70 13.07
C LYS A 133 3.98 31.24 14.32
N ASN A 134 3.36 30.05 14.30
CA ASN A 134 2.64 29.51 15.45
C ASN A 134 3.59 29.22 16.63
N ILE A 135 4.78 28.66 16.38
CA ILE A 135 5.79 28.44 17.42
C ILE A 135 6.23 29.77 18.08
N ARG A 136 6.50 30.82 17.29
CA ARG A 136 6.90 32.13 17.86
C ARG A 136 5.78 32.80 18.68
N GLN A 137 4.53 32.43 18.44
CA GLN A 137 3.36 32.97 19.13
C GLN A 137 2.97 32.15 20.37
N GLY A 138 3.64 31.03 20.67
CA GLY A 138 3.23 30.10 21.73
C GLY A 138 1.96 29.34 21.39
N ASP A 139 1.66 29.21 20.09
CA ASP A 139 0.46 28.61 19.53
C ASP A 139 0.72 27.17 19.03
N GLU A 140 1.71 26.47 19.58
CA GLU A 140 2.08 25.10 19.18
C GLU A 140 0.90 24.14 19.32
N HIS A 141 0.03 24.39 20.30
CA HIS A 141 -1.21 23.65 20.53
C HIS A 141 -2.19 23.71 19.35
N LYS A 142 -2.04 24.64 18.40
CA LYS A 142 -2.85 24.71 17.17
C LYS A 142 -2.33 23.79 16.06
N ILE A 143 -1.11 23.28 16.18
CA ILE A 143 -0.49 22.38 15.20
C ILE A 143 -0.87 20.94 15.56
N ALA A 144 -1.43 20.20 14.61
CA ALA A 144 -1.71 18.77 14.75
C ALA A 144 -1.09 17.97 13.60
N PHE A 145 -0.69 16.74 13.88
CA PHE A 145 -0.20 15.80 12.88
C PHE A 145 -1.07 14.55 12.91
N ILE A 146 -1.67 14.21 11.77
CA ILE A 146 -2.48 13.01 11.60
C ILE A 146 -1.72 12.12 10.61
N ALA A 147 -1.39 10.90 11.02
CA ALA A 147 -0.58 9.99 10.23
C ALA A 147 -1.11 8.57 10.33
N GLN A 148 -0.87 7.79 9.27
CA GLN A 148 -0.97 6.35 9.30
C GLN A 148 0.38 5.74 8.97
N THR A 149 0.90 4.89 9.85
CA THR A 149 2.13 4.14 9.58
C THR A 149 2.22 2.87 10.42
N GLU A 150 2.66 1.80 9.78
CA GLU A 150 3.04 0.55 10.44
C GLU A 150 4.56 0.49 10.71
N SER A 151 5.30 1.53 10.30
CA SER A 151 6.74 1.62 10.53
C SER A 151 7.03 2.30 11.87
N VAL A 152 7.61 1.56 12.81
CA VAL A 152 8.09 2.10 14.09
C VAL A 152 9.09 3.24 13.87
N PHE A 153 9.95 3.12 12.85
CA PHE A 153 10.89 4.19 12.50
C PHE A 153 10.16 5.48 12.10
N MET A 154 9.15 5.39 11.22
CA MET A 154 8.38 6.57 10.81
C MET A 154 7.57 7.14 11.97
N ALA A 155 6.96 6.29 12.80
CA ALA A 155 6.24 6.73 13.99
C ALA A 155 7.16 7.52 14.94
N ASN A 156 8.36 7.01 15.21
CA ASN A 156 9.36 7.68 16.02
C ASN A 156 9.82 9.00 15.40
N LEU A 157 10.05 9.04 14.08
CA LEU A 157 10.44 10.27 13.38
C LEU A 157 9.36 11.34 13.48
N ILE A 158 8.09 10.97 13.31
CA ILE A 158 6.95 11.88 13.47
C ILE A 158 6.82 12.36 14.91
N GLN A 159 6.99 11.47 15.90
CA GLN A 159 6.99 11.83 17.31
C GLN A 159 8.12 12.81 17.64
N MET A 160 9.34 12.55 17.15
CA MET A 160 10.49 13.46 17.31
C MET A 160 10.21 14.82 16.68
N PHE A 161 9.63 14.85 15.48
CA PHE A 161 9.25 16.09 14.80
C PHE A 161 8.22 16.89 15.62
N MET A 162 7.17 16.24 16.14
CA MET A 162 6.15 16.90 16.95
C MET A 162 6.68 17.38 18.31
N ASN A 163 7.57 16.59 18.93
CA ASN A 163 8.28 17.01 20.14
C ASN A 163 9.16 18.24 19.87
N GLY A 164 9.84 18.30 18.73
CA GLY A 164 10.63 19.45 18.31
C GLY A 164 9.80 20.71 18.03
N ILE A 165 8.55 20.55 17.58
CA ILE A 165 7.59 21.64 17.44
C ILE A 165 7.05 22.08 18.82
N GLY A 166 7.03 21.19 19.81
CA GLY A 166 6.38 21.42 21.11
C GLY A 166 4.89 21.10 21.12
N SER A 167 4.34 20.51 20.06
CA SER A 167 2.93 20.13 20.00
C SER A 167 2.71 18.68 20.47
N ARG A 168 1.70 18.49 21.32
CA ARG A 168 1.25 17.16 21.78
C ARG A 168 0.10 16.58 20.96
N ARG A 169 -0.36 17.27 19.90
CA ARG A 169 -1.49 16.82 19.06
C ARG A 169 -1.03 15.90 17.94
N LEU A 170 -0.48 14.76 18.31
CA LEU A 170 -0.14 13.69 17.38
C LEU A 170 -1.23 12.61 17.43
N TYR A 171 -1.84 12.35 16.28
CA TYR A 171 -2.81 11.30 16.09
C TYR A 171 -2.22 10.30 15.10
N MET A 172 -1.76 9.17 15.62
CA MET A 172 -1.28 8.06 14.81
C MET A 172 -2.40 7.04 14.71
N ASP A 173 -2.94 6.87 13.51
CA ASP A 173 -3.83 5.77 13.19
C ASP A 173 -2.98 4.60 12.70
N ASN A 174 -3.01 3.47 13.39
CA ASN A 174 -2.43 2.23 12.90
C ASN A 174 -3.39 1.08 13.15
N PHE A 175 -3.41 0.13 12.22
CA PHE A 175 -4.36 -0.99 12.28
C PHE A 175 -4.21 -1.76 13.59
N VAL A 176 -2.95 -1.94 14.00
CA VAL A 176 -2.53 -2.63 15.22
C VAL A 176 -2.96 -1.91 16.50
N GLY A 177 -2.96 -0.58 16.53
CA GLY A 177 -3.39 0.19 17.71
C GLY A 177 -4.90 0.06 17.94
N ASN A 178 -5.69 0.16 16.87
CA ASN A 178 -7.14 0.06 16.95
C ASN A 178 -7.60 -1.32 17.43
N SER A 179 -6.96 -2.41 16.98
CA SER A 179 -7.28 -3.76 17.43
C SER A 179 -6.85 -4.05 18.89
N ARG A 180 -5.93 -3.25 19.43
CA ARG A 180 -5.37 -3.41 20.79
C ARG A 180 -6.03 -2.54 21.86
N LEU A 181 -6.84 -1.56 21.47
CA LEU A 181 -7.53 -0.65 22.41
C LEU A 181 -8.26 -1.38 23.56
N PRO A 182 -9.02 -2.48 23.32
CA PRO A 182 -9.69 -3.20 24.42
C PRO A 182 -8.70 -3.77 25.44
N TYR A 183 -7.60 -4.37 24.99
CA TYR A 183 -6.56 -4.93 25.86
C TYR A 183 -5.85 -3.85 26.67
N GLN A 184 -5.52 -2.72 26.02
CA GLN A 184 -4.90 -1.57 26.67
C GLN A 184 -5.82 -0.96 27.75
N ASN A 185 -7.10 -0.79 27.45
CA ASN A 185 -8.09 -0.25 28.39
C ASN A 185 -8.29 -1.16 29.60
N LEU A 186 -8.23 -2.48 29.39
CA LEU A 186 -8.35 -3.48 30.45
C LEU A 186 -7.03 -3.76 31.17
N LYS A 187 -5.92 -3.12 30.76
CA LYS A 187 -4.56 -3.39 31.24
C LYS A 187 -4.20 -4.89 31.15
N MET A 188 -4.70 -5.55 30.11
CA MET A 188 -4.46 -6.95 29.86
C MET A 188 -3.30 -7.10 28.88
N ASP A 189 -2.56 -8.20 29.02
CA ASP A 189 -1.64 -8.62 27.99
C ASP A 189 -2.41 -8.88 26.69
N HIS A 190 -1.90 -8.33 25.61
CA HIS A 190 -2.36 -8.61 24.27
C HIS A 190 -1.45 -9.67 23.61
N PRO A 191 -2.00 -10.58 22.80
CA PRO A 191 -1.16 -11.45 21.99
C PRO A 191 -0.46 -10.60 20.91
N ASP A 192 0.88 -10.64 20.89
CA ASP A 192 1.65 -10.02 19.80
C ASP A 192 1.39 -10.72 18.46
N PHE A 193 1.13 -12.03 18.52
CA PHE A 193 0.77 -12.88 17.41
C PHE A 193 -0.11 -14.03 17.90
N ILE A 194 -1.13 -14.38 17.13
CA ILE A 194 -1.96 -15.56 17.39
C ILE A 194 -1.46 -16.67 16.47
N ASP A 195 -1.12 -17.83 17.04
CA ASP A 195 -0.64 -18.98 16.29
C ASP A 195 -1.80 -19.74 15.61
N PHE A 196 -2.26 -19.21 14.49
CA PHE A 196 -3.30 -19.86 13.70
C PHE A 196 -2.80 -21.13 13.00
N GLU A 197 -1.48 -21.30 12.79
CA GLU A 197 -0.94 -22.45 12.07
C GLU A 197 -1.00 -23.74 12.88
N HIS A 198 -0.98 -23.66 14.22
CA HIS A 198 -1.11 -24.81 15.13
C HIS A 198 -2.48 -24.89 15.83
N THR A 199 -3.41 -24.00 15.52
CA THR A 199 -4.77 -24.02 16.09
C THR A 199 -5.59 -25.19 15.54
N ASP A 200 -6.35 -25.90 16.38
CA ASP A 200 -7.25 -26.99 15.93
C ASP A 200 -8.73 -26.55 15.87
N TYR A 201 -9.06 -25.45 16.55
CA TYR A 201 -10.41 -24.88 16.61
C TYR A 201 -10.34 -23.36 16.56
N LEU A 202 -10.90 -22.75 15.52
CA LEU A 202 -10.96 -21.30 15.35
C LEU A 202 -12.40 -20.82 15.52
N LEU A 203 -12.63 -19.92 16.47
CA LEU A 203 -13.93 -19.25 16.64
C LEU A 203 -13.84 -17.82 16.12
N ASN A 204 -14.64 -17.49 15.09
CA ASN A 204 -14.60 -16.19 14.44
C ASN A 204 -15.83 -15.33 14.76
N PHE A 205 -15.65 -14.25 15.53
CA PHE A 205 -16.68 -13.26 15.82
C PHE A 205 -16.61 -12.07 14.85
N GLY A 206 -17.21 -12.23 13.67
CA GLY A 206 -17.39 -11.12 12.72
C GLY A 206 -16.11 -10.59 12.07
N SER A 207 -14.97 -11.28 12.21
CA SER A 207 -13.73 -10.87 11.54
C SER A 207 -13.75 -11.31 10.07
N GLN A 208 -13.41 -10.39 9.18
CA GLN A 208 -13.20 -10.65 7.75
C GLN A 208 -11.75 -11.12 7.53
N ILE A 209 -11.45 -12.29 8.10
CA ILE A 209 -10.10 -12.83 8.29
C ILE A 209 -9.29 -12.89 6.97
N THR A 210 -9.94 -13.21 5.84
CA THR A 210 -9.29 -13.33 4.52
C THR A 210 -9.30 -12.06 3.67
N GLU A 211 -9.90 -10.97 4.16
CA GLU A 211 -10.08 -9.73 3.38
C GLU A 211 -9.39 -8.53 4.02
N ILE A 212 -9.83 -8.13 5.22
CA ILE A 212 -9.47 -6.85 5.85
C ILE A 212 -8.64 -7.04 7.13
N SER A 213 -8.38 -8.29 7.52
CA SER A 213 -7.53 -8.56 8.68
C SER A 213 -6.06 -8.19 8.42
N GLU A 214 -5.20 -8.34 9.43
CA GLU A 214 -3.76 -7.97 9.41
C GLU A 214 -3.03 -8.35 8.10
N SER A 215 -3.32 -9.55 7.58
CA SER A 215 -2.79 -10.02 6.30
C SER A 215 -3.72 -11.05 5.66
N PRO A 216 -4.43 -10.71 4.56
CA PRO A 216 -5.34 -11.64 3.90
C PRO A 216 -4.62 -12.90 3.41
N LEU A 217 -3.34 -12.79 3.03
CA LEU A 217 -2.53 -13.91 2.59
C LEU A 217 -2.17 -14.85 3.74
N PHE A 218 -1.70 -14.30 4.87
CA PHE A 218 -1.36 -15.09 6.05
C PHE A 218 -2.57 -15.92 6.50
N PHE A 219 -3.72 -15.27 6.60
CA PHE A 219 -4.94 -15.93 7.03
C PHE A 219 -5.49 -16.94 6.04
N SER A 220 -5.38 -16.68 4.75
CA SER A 220 -5.73 -17.67 3.72
C SER A 220 -4.88 -18.94 3.88
N ARG A 221 -3.58 -18.79 4.17
CA ARG A 221 -2.69 -19.93 4.45
C ARG A 221 -3.05 -20.64 5.75
N ALA A 222 -3.33 -19.88 6.82
CA ALA A 222 -3.69 -20.45 8.10
C ALA A 222 -5.00 -21.26 8.04
N ILE A 223 -6.03 -20.75 7.38
CA ILE A 223 -7.29 -21.47 7.14
C ILE A 223 -7.05 -22.72 6.29
N ASN A 224 -6.17 -22.65 5.29
CA ASN A 224 -5.82 -23.83 4.51
C ASN A 224 -5.12 -24.91 5.36
N SER A 225 -4.13 -24.51 6.17
CA SER A 225 -3.45 -25.41 7.12
C SER A 225 -4.43 -26.05 8.11
N LEU A 226 -5.35 -25.25 8.68
CA LEU A 226 -6.41 -25.74 9.58
C LEU A 226 -7.25 -26.83 8.90
N ARG A 227 -7.68 -26.60 7.65
CA ARG A 227 -8.48 -27.57 6.88
C ARG A 227 -7.70 -28.85 6.57
N GLU A 228 -6.44 -28.74 6.17
CA GLU A 228 -5.57 -29.90 5.90
C GLU A 228 -5.38 -30.77 7.15
N ARG A 229 -5.27 -30.14 8.33
CA ARG A 229 -5.20 -30.82 9.63
C ARG A 229 -6.56 -31.25 10.19
N LYS A 230 -7.66 -31.07 9.44
CA LYS A 230 -9.04 -31.37 9.85
C LYS A 230 -9.51 -30.60 11.10
N GLY A 231 -8.95 -29.42 11.32
CA GLY A 231 -9.43 -28.49 12.34
C GLY A 231 -10.81 -27.93 12.02
N LYS A 232 -11.43 -27.31 13.03
CA LYS A 232 -12.78 -26.75 12.94
C LYS A 232 -12.72 -25.22 12.90
N LEU A 233 -13.55 -24.64 12.06
CA LEU A 233 -13.83 -23.20 11.96
C LEU A 233 -15.27 -22.93 12.39
#